data_AF-A0A820ARM4-F1
#
_entry.id   AF-A0A820ARM4-F1
#
_cell.length_a   1.000
_cell.length_b   1.000
_cell.length_c   1.000
_cell.angle_alpha   90.00
_cell.angle_beta   90.00
_cell.angle_gamma   90.00
#
_symmetry.space_group_name_H-M   'P 1'
#
loop_
_entity.id
_entity.type
_entity.pdbx_description
1 polymer ?
#
loop_
_entity_poly.entity_id
_entity_poly.type
_entity_poly.pdbx_seq_one_letter_code
_entity_poly.pdbx_strand_id
1 'polypeptide(L)'
;MSSDISVANNSTVQSEHDASRRVLSYIQVLFKQLSRPKPMIKIQADIDTRNELRHDLNWIQLLAIGLGATIGAGIFVLSGQAAAKYSGPSIIISFLITGVIALLSSLSYSELGAMMPSSGSVYTYTYA
;
A
#
# COMPACT_ATOMS: atom_id res chain seq x y z
N MET A 1 0.71 56.74 -35.74
CA MET A 1 0.84 55.35 -36.23
C MET A 1 2.01 54.57 -35.60
N SER A 2 2.71 55.10 -34.58
CA SER A 2 3.76 54.37 -33.83
C SER A 2 3.39 54.02 -32.38
N SER A 3 2.25 54.47 -31.88
CA SER A 3 1.80 54.24 -30.49
C SER A 3 1.10 52.90 -30.28
N ASP A 4 0.50 52.30 -31.32
CA ASP A 4 -0.28 51.06 -31.17
C ASP A 4 0.57 49.78 -31.20
N ILE A 5 1.76 49.83 -31.81
CA ILE A 5 2.68 48.67 -31.88
C ILE A 5 3.38 48.44 -30.53
N SER A 6 3.59 49.50 -29.73
CA SER A 6 4.26 49.40 -28.43
C SER A 6 3.37 48.81 -27.33
N VAL A 7 2.04 48.95 -27.43
CA VAL A 7 1.08 48.44 -26.43
C VAL A 7 0.82 46.94 -26.61
N ALA A 8 0.86 46.43 -27.84
CA ALA A 8 0.72 45.01 -28.12
C ALA A 8 1.90 44.19 -27.58
N ASN A 9 3.14 44.69 -27.71
CA ASN A 9 4.34 44.02 -27.20
C ASN A 9 4.35 43.93 -25.66
N ASN A 10 3.94 44.99 -24.96
CA ASN A 10 3.93 45.01 -23.49
C ASN A 10 2.88 44.04 -22.91
N SER A 11 1.78 43.80 -23.64
CA SER A 11 0.70 42.88 -23.23
C SER A 11 1.10 41.41 -23.40
N THR A 12 1.90 41.10 -24.42
CA THR A 12 2.41 39.74 -24.68
C THR A 12 3.53 39.35 -23.71
N VAL A 13 4.42 40.29 -23.36
CA VAL A 13 5.53 40.02 -22.43
C VAL A 13 5.04 39.91 -20.98
N GLN A 14 4.00 40.66 -20.58
CA GLN A 14 3.40 40.54 -19.25
C GLN A 14 2.69 39.20 -19.05
N SER A 15 2.07 38.66 -20.10
CA SER A 15 1.41 37.34 -20.09
C SER A 15 2.40 36.19 -19.89
N GLU A 16 3.58 36.26 -20.51
CA GLU A 16 4.62 35.24 -20.35
C GLU A 16 5.23 35.26 -18.93
N HIS A 17 5.41 36.46 -18.37
CA HIS A 17 5.96 36.63 -17.03
C HIS A 17 4.98 36.21 -15.92
N ASP A 18 3.66 36.33 -16.14
CA ASP A 18 2.63 35.81 -15.23
C ASP A 18 2.39 34.30 -15.39
N ALA A 19 2.54 33.77 -16.60
CA ALA A 19 2.49 32.33 -16.83
C ALA A 19 3.60 31.62 -16.05
N SER A 20 4.84 32.09 -16.14
CA SER A 20 6.00 31.50 -15.44
C SER A 20 5.81 31.46 -13.92
N ARG A 21 5.29 32.53 -13.30
CA ARG A 21 4.99 32.53 -11.85
C ARG A 21 3.90 31.54 -11.46
N ARG A 22 2.91 31.33 -12.32
CA ARG A 22 1.85 30.33 -12.11
C ARG A 22 2.39 28.91 -12.25
N VAL A 23 3.18 28.60 -13.28
CA VAL A 23 3.75 27.26 -13.48
C VAL A 23 4.68 26.88 -12.33
N LEU A 24 5.50 27.83 -11.85
CA LEU A 24 6.34 27.60 -10.67
C LEU A 24 5.52 27.35 -9.40
N SER A 25 4.39 28.04 -9.23
CA SER A 25 3.46 27.79 -8.12
C SER A 25 2.80 26.42 -8.23
N TYR A 26 2.39 25.99 -9.42
CA TYR A 26 1.80 24.67 -9.65
C TYR A 26 2.79 23.53 -9.43
N ILE A 27 4.03 23.67 -9.90
CA ILE A 27 5.07 22.65 -9.72
C ILE A 27 5.41 22.47 -8.24
N GLN A 28 5.48 23.56 -7.47
CA GLN A 28 5.70 23.49 -6.01
C GLN A 28 4.52 22.82 -5.28
N VAL A 29 3.28 23.13 -5.66
CA VAL A 29 2.08 22.48 -5.10
C VAL A 29 2.04 21.01 -5.50
N LEU A 30 2.31 20.66 -6.75
CA LEU A 30 2.33 19.28 -7.25
C LEU A 30 3.40 18.45 -6.53
N PHE A 31 4.60 18.98 -6.36
CA PHE A 31 5.69 18.28 -5.66
C PHE A 31 5.38 18.09 -4.17
N LYS A 32 4.71 19.07 -3.54
CA LYS A 32 4.21 18.98 -2.17
C LYS A 32 3.03 18.01 -2.02
N GLN A 33 2.20 17.86 -3.06
CA GLN A 33 1.11 16.87 -3.12
C GLN A 33 1.65 15.46 -3.31
N LEU A 34 2.73 15.29 -4.08
CA LEU A 34 3.41 14.00 -4.28
C LEU A 34 4.19 13.55 -3.03
N SER A 35 4.72 14.49 -2.24
CA SER A 35 5.47 14.17 -1.00
C SER A 35 4.58 14.02 0.24
N ARG A 36 3.25 14.01 0.09
CA ARG A 36 2.36 13.57 1.15
C ARG A 36 2.18 12.05 1.01
N PRO A 37 2.78 11.20 1.87
CA PRO A 37 2.21 9.87 2.02
C PRO A 37 0.74 10.10 2.32
N LYS A 38 -0.15 9.58 1.46
CA LYS A 38 -1.60 9.70 1.65
C LYS A 38 -1.88 9.31 3.10
N PRO A 39 -2.39 10.21 3.96
CA PRO A 39 -2.98 9.74 5.20
C PRO A 39 -4.22 8.97 4.76
N MET A 40 -4.10 7.65 4.69
CA MET A 40 -5.23 6.73 4.50
C MET A 40 -6.03 6.69 5.81
N ILE A 41 -6.60 7.84 6.18
CA ILE A 41 -7.64 8.00 7.19
C ILE A 41 -8.69 8.92 6.54
N LYS A 42 -9.31 8.40 5.48
CA LYS A 42 -10.64 8.82 5.00
C LYS A 42 -11.47 7.62 4.54
N ILE A 43 -11.18 6.43 5.05
CA ILE A 43 -12.11 5.29 5.03
C ILE A 43 -12.77 5.19 6.42
N GLN A 44 -13.29 6.32 6.94
CA GLN A 44 -14.00 6.34 8.23
C GLN A 44 -15.12 7.38 8.26
N ALA A 45 -15.38 8.07 7.14
CA ALA A 45 -16.44 9.08 7.10
C ALA A 45 -17.85 8.49 6.98
N ASP A 46 -18.00 7.15 6.92
CA ASP A 46 -19.31 6.50 6.77
C ASP A 46 -19.41 5.14 7.49
N ILE A 47 -18.70 4.96 8.60
CA ILE A 47 -19.01 3.91 9.60
C ILE A 47 -19.16 4.64 10.94
N ASP A 48 -20.32 5.28 11.04
CA ASP A 48 -21.00 5.92 12.17
C ASP A 48 -20.39 5.83 13.58
N THR A 49 -20.21 6.99 14.20
CA THR A 49 -20.72 7.40 15.54
C THR A 49 -20.60 6.43 16.75
N ARG A 50 -19.85 5.34 16.67
CA ARG A 50 -19.68 4.37 17.75
C ARG A 50 -18.26 3.83 17.75
N ASN A 51 -17.50 4.35 18.70
CA ASN A 51 -16.26 3.78 19.23
C ASN A 51 -15.08 3.79 18.23
N GLU A 52 -14.33 4.89 18.21
CA GLU A 52 -13.01 4.96 17.60
C GLU A 52 -12.08 3.92 18.27
N LEU A 53 -11.93 2.74 17.65
CA LEU A 53 -10.83 1.86 17.99
C LEU A 53 -9.53 2.57 17.61
N ARG A 54 -8.71 2.86 18.62
CA ARG A 54 -7.36 3.37 18.43
C ARG A 54 -6.57 2.37 17.58
N HIS A 55 -6.15 2.80 16.41
CA HIS A 55 -5.32 2.02 15.48
C HIS A 55 -3.86 1.97 15.98
N ASP A 56 -3.66 1.50 17.21
CA ASP A 56 -2.36 1.45 17.90
C ASP A 56 -1.64 0.10 17.72
N LEU A 57 -2.08 -0.70 16.72
CA LEU A 57 -1.47 -2.00 16.45
C LEU A 57 -0.07 -1.82 15.87
N ASN A 58 0.93 -2.05 16.71
CA ASN A 58 2.32 -2.03 16.29
C ASN A 58 2.59 -3.19 15.31
N TRP A 59 3.54 -3.01 14.40
CA TRP A 59 3.96 -4.00 13.41
C TRP A 59 4.29 -5.37 14.05
N ILE A 60 4.85 -5.36 15.26
CA ILE A 60 5.14 -6.57 16.03
C ILE A 60 3.85 -7.30 16.47
N GLN A 61 2.82 -6.55 16.88
CA GLN A 61 1.53 -7.15 17.26
C GLN A 61 0.83 -7.72 16.04
N LEU A 62 0.90 -7.01 14.90
CA LEU A 62 0.34 -7.48 13.63
C LEU A 62 1.02 -8.78 13.17
N LEU A 63 2.36 -8.85 13.24
CA LEU A 63 3.10 -10.09 13.00
C LEU A 63 2.71 -11.20 13.95
N ALA A 64 2.62 -10.92 15.24
CA ALA A 64 2.29 -11.92 16.25
C ALA A 64 0.92 -12.55 15.98
N ILE A 65 -0.07 -11.75 15.58
CA ILE A 65 -1.40 -12.22 15.19
C ILE A 65 -1.32 -13.09 13.92
N GLY A 66 -0.59 -12.64 12.88
CA GLY A 66 -0.45 -13.39 11.64
C GLY A 66 0.30 -14.72 11.81
N LEU A 67 1.38 -14.72 12.59
CA LEU A 67 2.16 -15.92 12.92
C LEU A 67 1.36 -16.87 13.81
N GLY A 68 0.62 -16.35 14.79
CA GLY A 68 -0.26 -17.15 15.65
C GLY A 68 -1.37 -17.85 14.87
N ALA A 69 -1.94 -17.18 13.87
CA ALA A 69 -2.93 -17.76 12.97
C ALA A 69 -2.32 -18.85 12.05
N THR A 70 -1.05 -18.70 11.67
CA THR A 70 -0.37 -19.61 10.72
C THR A 70 0.25 -20.84 11.41
N ILE A 71 0.85 -20.70 12.60
CA ILE A 71 1.60 -21.75 13.32
C ILE A 71 0.66 -22.68 14.14
N GLY A 72 -0.66 -22.59 13.98
CA GLY A 72 -1.65 -23.32 14.79
C GLY A 72 -1.47 -24.85 14.85
N ALA A 73 -2.40 -25.55 15.51
CA ALA A 73 -2.29 -26.99 15.80
C ALA A 73 -1.97 -27.89 14.57
N GLY A 74 -2.29 -27.43 13.36
CA GLY A 74 -2.03 -28.14 12.11
C GLY A 74 -0.57 -28.51 11.88
N ILE A 75 0.40 -27.64 12.20
CA ILE A 75 1.82 -27.94 11.94
C ILE A 75 2.32 -29.10 12.81
N PHE A 76 1.88 -29.19 14.06
CA PHE A 76 2.31 -30.24 14.98
C PHE A 76 1.75 -31.62 14.61
N VAL A 77 0.50 -31.68 14.14
CA VAL A 77 -0.15 -32.94 13.75
C VAL A 77 0.27 -33.37 12.34
N LEU A 78 0.24 -32.44 11.39
CA LEU A 78 0.47 -32.75 9.98
C LEU A 78 1.95 -33.10 9.71
N SER A 79 2.90 -32.45 10.39
CA SER A 79 4.32 -32.80 10.27
C SER A 79 4.62 -34.20 10.79
N GLY A 80 3.97 -34.62 11.89
CA GLY A 80 4.12 -35.96 12.44
C GLY A 80 3.58 -37.04 11.50
N GLN A 81 2.40 -36.81 10.93
CA GLN A 81 1.83 -37.72 9.91
C GLN A 81 2.67 -37.71 8.62
N ALA A 82 3.18 -36.56 8.21
CA ALA A 82 3.99 -36.42 7.01
C ALA A 82 5.36 -37.13 7.14
N ALA A 83 6.00 -37.02 8.31
CA ALA A 83 7.25 -37.69 8.61
C ALA A 83 7.05 -39.22 8.66
N ALA A 84 5.99 -39.67 9.32
CA ALA A 84 5.71 -41.09 9.49
C ALA A 84 5.30 -41.81 8.19
N LYS A 85 4.58 -41.13 7.29
CA LYS A 85 4.02 -41.77 6.09
C LYS A 85 4.72 -41.47 4.77
N TYR A 86 5.38 -40.31 4.62
CA TYR A 86 5.86 -39.86 3.30
C TYR A 86 7.37 -39.65 3.23
N SER A 87 7.99 -38.97 4.19
CA SER A 87 9.34 -38.42 3.99
C SER A 87 10.41 -38.94 4.97
N GLY A 88 10.02 -39.54 6.11
CA GLY A 88 11.00 -40.01 7.10
C GLY A 88 11.98 -38.89 7.52
N PRO A 89 13.30 -39.13 7.59
CA PRO A 89 14.31 -38.11 7.91
C PRO A 89 14.39 -36.95 6.91
N SER A 90 13.91 -37.14 5.68
CA SER A 90 14.03 -36.16 4.58
C SER A 90 12.98 -35.04 4.62
N ILE A 91 12.11 -35.01 5.63
CA ILE A 91 11.04 -34.01 5.74
C ILE A 91 11.56 -32.56 5.81
N ILE A 92 12.79 -32.37 6.31
CA ILE A 92 13.48 -31.07 6.31
C ILE A 92 13.62 -30.53 4.86
N ILE A 93 13.97 -31.37 3.89
CA ILE A 93 14.12 -30.95 2.49
C ILE A 93 12.77 -30.49 1.93
N SER A 94 11.69 -31.21 2.23
CA SER A 94 10.34 -30.84 1.81
C SER A 94 9.91 -29.49 2.39
N PHE A 95 10.17 -29.26 3.69
CA PHE A 95 9.89 -27.97 4.33
C PHE A 95 10.71 -26.81 3.75
N LEU A 96 11.96 -27.06 3.37
CA LEU A 96 12.81 -26.05 2.74
C LEU A 96 12.21 -25.57 1.42
N ILE A 97 11.78 -26.52 0.57
CA ILE A 97 11.16 -26.23 -0.73
C ILE A 97 9.82 -25.49 -0.54
N THR A 98 8.97 -25.95 0.39
CA THR A 98 7.72 -25.26 0.72
C THR A 98 7.97 -23.84 1.25
N GLY A 99 9.01 -23.63 2.04
CA GLY A 99 9.40 -22.31 2.52
C GLY A 99 9.73 -21.35 1.38
N VAL A 100 10.50 -21.80 0.38
CA VAL A 100 10.81 -20.99 -0.81
C VAL A 100 9.53 -20.64 -1.57
N ILE A 101 8.64 -21.62 -1.82
CA ILE A 101 7.38 -21.38 -2.53
C ILE A 101 6.47 -20.40 -1.76
N ALA A 102 6.41 -20.54 -0.44
CA ALA A 102 5.63 -19.67 0.43
C ALA A 102 6.19 -18.24 0.43
N LEU A 103 7.51 -18.05 0.41
CA LEU A 103 8.13 -16.73 0.29
C LEU A 103 7.79 -16.06 -1.04
N LEU A 104 7.85 -16.79 -2.16
CA LEU A 104 7.45 -16.26 -3.46
C LEU A 104 5.98 -15.86 -3.48
N SER A 105 5.10 -16.71 -2.93
CA SER A 105 3.67 -16.42 -2.82
C SER A 105 3.39 -15.21 -1.92
N SER A 106 4.10 -15.11 -0.79
CA SER A 106 3.98 -14.00 0.16
C SER A 106 4.48 -12.68 -0.42
N LEU A 107 5.50 -12.70 -1.28
CA LEU A 107 5.99 -11.50 -1.95
C LEU A 107 4.91 -10.94 -2.90
N SER A 108 4.30 -11.80 -3.71
CA SER A 108 3.18 -11.41 -4.58
C SER A 108 1.99 -10.87 -3.79
N TYR A 109 1.69 -11.47 -2.63
CA TYR A 109 0.61 -10.99 -1.76
C TYR A 109 0.97 -9.65 -1.09
N SER A 110 2.24 -9.45 -0.75
CA SER A 110 2.75 -8.20 -0.21
C SER A 110 2.66 -7.06 -1.22
N GLU A 111 2.93 -7.31 -2.51
CA GLU A 111 2.75 -6.30 -3.55
C GLU A 111 1.28 -5.87 -3.71
N LEU A 112 0.37 -6.84 -3.67
CA LEU A 112 -1.07 -6.57 -3.71
C LEU A 112 -1.54 -5.78 -2.47
N GLY A 113 -1.05 -6.14 -1.29
CA GLY A 113 -1.31 -5.41 -0.04
C GLY A 113 -0.72 -4.00 -0.01
N ALA A 114 0.45 -3.79 -0.63
CA ALA A 114 1.05 -2.46 -0.76
C ALA A 114 0.29 -1.57 -1.76
N MET A 115 -0.31 -2.17 -2.79
CA MET A 115 -1.09 -1.45 -3.81
C MET A 115 -2.46 -0.99 -3.29
N MET A 116 -3.06 -1.71 -2.33
CA MET A 116 -4.43 -1.45 -1.86
C MET A 116 -4.50 -1.29 -0.33
N PRO A 117 -4.26 -0.07 0.21
CA PRO A 117 -4.32 0.21 1.64
C PRO A 117 -5.77 0.44 2.12
N SER A 118 -6.66 -0.54 1.91
CA SER A 118 -8.05 -0.50 2.38
C SER A 118 -8.31 -1.62 3.38
N SER A 119 -9.00 -1.31 4.48
CA SER A 119 -9.45 -2.28 5.48
C SER A 119 -10.64 -3.08 4.94
N GLY A 120 -10.39 -3.97 3.99
CA GLY A 120 -11.40 -4.80 3.33
C GLY A 120 -10.98 -6.27 3.31
N SER A 121 -11.86 -7.16 3.78
CA SER A 121 -11.75 -8.58 3.48
C SER A 121 -11.91 -8.81 1.98
N VAL A 122 -11.45 -9.95 1.45
CA VAL A 122 -11.45 -10.31 0.02
C VAL A 122 -12.80 -10.10 -0.69
N TYR A 123 -13.91 -10.02 0.04
CA TYR A 123 -15.25 -9.69 -0.48
C TYR A 123 -15.39 -8.30 -1.11
N THR A 124 -14.60 -7.30 -0.66
CA THR A 124 -14.64 -5.95 -1.23
C THR A 124 -14.07 -5.91 -2.66
N TYR A 125 -13.30 -6.94 -3.07
CA TYR A 125 -12.72 -7.04 -4.42
C TYR A 125 -13.70 -7.59 -5.46
N THR A 126 -14.70 -8.36 -5.04
CA THR A 126 -15.68 -8.99 -5.96
C THR A 126 -16.97 -8.19 -6.10
N TYR A 127 -17.20 -7.18 -5.24
CA TYR A 127 -18.43 -6.39 -5.17
C TYR A 127 -18.25 -4.89 -5.48
N ALA A 128 -17.03 -4.46 -5.85
CA ALA A 128 -16.74 -3.10 -6.30
C ALA A 128 -16.71 -3.00 -7.83
#